data_AF-W6U2R1-F1
#
_entry.id   AF-W6U2R1-F1
#
_cell.length_a   1.000
_cell.length_b   1.000
_cell.length_c   1.000
_cell.angle_alpha   90.00
_cell.angle_beta   90.00
_cell.angle_gamma   90.00
#
_symmetry.space_group_name_H-M   'P 1'
#
loop_
_entity.id
_entity.type
_entity.pdbx_description
1 polymer ?
#
loop_
_entity_poly.entity_id
_entity_poly.type
_entity_poly.pdbx_seq_one_letter_code
_entity_poly.pdbx_strand_id
1 'polypeptide(L)'
;MPKGISERWMPLDPDPRSAAYPLMESFWPTALISLAYVVGVYTWMKIAAPKKKKASANGHASNGNAVNKKQVAKASSSSSSSFDSIKILMVAYNIAMVFYSAFMVIEVLDLLRLTGYGLGCVEFDPKDDPVQRRFIRVGYLFYFSKFLELLDTLFFLLRGKYDQVTFLHVFHHGAMPPSIWWGIKYAPGEF
;
A
#
# COMPACT_ATOMS: atom_id res chain seq x y z
N MET A 1 33.61 27.54 1.75
CA MET A 1 32.46 26.64 1.99
C MET A 1 31.70 27.17 3.20
N PRO A 2 30.36 27.28 3.14
CA PRO A 2 29.57 27.66 4.31
C PRO A 2 29.63 26.54 5.37
N LYS A 3 29.74 26.92 6.64
CA LYS A 3 29.71 26.00 7.78
C LYS A 3 28.28 25.47 7.94
N GLY A 4 28.11 24.16 8.11
CA GLY A 4 26.83 23.57 8.52
C GLY A 4 26.15 22.62 7.53
N ILE A 5 26.79 22.23 6.42
CA ILE A 5 26.29 21.08 5.65
C ILE A 5 26.95 19.84 6.23
N SER A 6 26.19 19.03 6.98
CA SER A 6 26.66 17.70 7.33
C SER A 6 26.79 16.88 6.04
N GLU A 7 27.94 16.24 5.81
CA GLU A 7 28.17 15.29 4.70
C GLU A 7 27.32 14.00 4.84
N ARG A 8 26.32 14.02 5.73
CA ARG A 8 25.63 12.86 6.27
C ARG A 8 24.24 12.76 5.64
N TRP A 9 24.07 11.79 4.75
CA TRP A 9 22.81 11.54 4.04
C TRP A 9 21.63 11.09 4.94
N MET A 10 21.90 10.65 6.17
CA MET A 10 20.88 10.18 7.11
C MET A 10 21.34 10.43 8.55
N PRO A 11 20.45 10.92 9.45
CA PRO A 11 20.75 11.06 10.86
C PRO A 11 21.23 9.73 11.46
N LEU A 12 22.25 9.80 12.31
CA LEU A 12 22.85 8.63 12.96
C LEU A 12 21.90 7.97 13.95
N ASP A 13 21.12 8.80 14.65
CA ASP A 13 20.27 8.37 15.74
C ASP A 13 18.79 8.42 15.32
N PRO A 14 18.01 7.38 15.64
CA PRO A 14 16.59 7.37 15.38
C PRO A 14 15.84 8.34 16.31
N ASP A 15 14.75 8.92 15.84
CA ASP A 15 13.89 9.75 16.67
C ASP A 15 13.21 8.89 17.76
N PRO A 16 13.48 9.14 19.06
CA PRO A 16 12.91 8.35 20.16
C PRO A 16 11.39 8.48 20.25
N ARG A 17 10.80 9.58 19.78
CA ARG A 17 9.35 9.83 19.81
C ARG A 17 8.60 8.85 18.90
N SER A 18 9.23 8.43 17.80
CA SER A 18 8.65 7.43 16.89
C SER A 18 8.48 6.05 17.54
N ALA A 19 9.32 5.70 18.53
CA ALA A 19 9.28 4.39 19.19
C ALA A 19 8.02 4.17 20.05
N ALA A 20 7.28 5.24 20.37
CA ALA A 20 6.01 5.14 21.09
C ALA A 20 4.90 4.47 20.26
N TYR A 21 5.10 4.33 18.95
CA TYR A 21 4.11 3.75 18.04
C TYR A 21 4.39 2.27 17.73
N PRO A 22 3.34 1.44 17.59
CA PRO A 22 3.49 0.05 17.18
C PRO A 22 4.33 -0.11 15.90
N LEU A 23 5.12 -1.19 15.81
CA LEU A 23 6.00 -1.51 14.66
C LEU A 23 7.15 -0.51 14.40
N MET A 24 7.28 0.57 15.18
CA MET A 24 8.35 1.56 15.03
C MET A 24 9.56 1.31 15.94
N GLU A 25 9.50 0.31 16.83
CA GLU A 25 10.64 -0.10 17.67
C GLU A 25 11.75 -0.76 16.83
N SER A 26 11.39 -1.58 15.84
CA SER A 26 12.34 -2.32 15.01
C SER A 26 11.86 -2.39 13.56
N PHE A 27 12.81 -2.48 12.63
CA PHE A 27 12.52 -2.61 11.20
C PHE A 27 12.00 -4.01 10.83
N TRP A 28 12.43 -5.04 11.56
CA TRP A 28 12.20 -6.44 11.19
C TRP A 28 10.73 -6.83 11.05
N PRO A 29 9.79 -6.41 11.93
CA PRO A 29 8.38 -6.68 11.73
C PRO A 29 7.84 -6.17 10.40
N THR A 30 8.17 -4.92 10.03
CA THR A 30 7.80 -4.33 8.72
C THR A 30 8.35 -5.15 7.57
N ALA A 31 9.64 -5.51 7.62
CA ALA A 31 10.29 -6.28 6.59
C ALA A 31 9.66 -7.68 6.42
N LEU A 32 9.35 -8.35 7.53
CA LEU A 32 8.72 -9.67 7.52
C LEU A 32 7.30 -9.61 6.96
N ILE A 33 6.51 -8.59 7.32
CA ILE A 33 5.15 -8.40 6.77
C ILE A 33 5.22 -8.16 5.26
N SER A 34 6.09 -7.26 4.80
CA SER A 34 6.26 -6.99 3.37
C SER A 34 6.77 -8.21 2.60
N LEU A 35 7.71 -8.97 3.17
CA LEU A 35 8.22 -10.19 2.55
C LEU A 35 7.12 -11.27 2.46
N ALA A 36 6.38 -11.48 3.55
CA ALA A 36 5.25 -12.41 3.59
C ALA A 36 4.18 -12.03 2.56
N TYR A 37 3.89 -10.73 2.41
CA TYR A 37 3.00 -10.22 1.38
C TYR A 37 3.49 -10.57 -0.03
N VAL A 38 4.74 -10.26 -0.38
CA VAL A 38 5.27 -10.53 -1.73
C VAL A 38 5.27 -12.03 -2.04
N VAL A 39 5.73 -12.86 -1.10
CA VAL A 39 5.74 -14.32 -1.25
C VAL A 39 4.31 -14.88 -1.35
N GLY A 40 3.39 -14.40 -0.50
CA GLY A 40 1.99 -14.82 -0.52
C GLY A 40 1.30 -14.49 -1.84
N VAL A 41 1.48 -13.28 -2.35
CA VAL A 41 0.92 -12.87 -3.65
C VAL A 41 1.54 -13.67 -4.79
N TYR A 42 2.86 -13.85 -4.79
CA TYR A 42 3.55 -14.61 -5.83
C TYR A 42 3.12 -16.08 -5.87
N THR A 43 3.08 -16.74 -4.72
CA THR A 43 2.65 -18.14 -4.60
C THR A 43 1.19 -18.30 -5.02
N TRP A 44 0.31 -17.39 -4.60
CA TRP A 44 -1.10 -17.40 -5.02
C TRP A 44 -1.25 -17.24 -6.53
N MET A 45 -0.56 -16.27 -7.12
CA MET A 45 -0.58 -16.04 -8.58
C MET A 45 -0.08 -17.26 -9.35
N LYS A 46 0.90 -18.01 -8.82
CA LYS A 46 1.39 -19.24 -9.46
C LYS A 46 0.40 -20.40 -9.40
N ILE A 47 -0.33 -20.52 -8.30
CA ILE A 47 -1.26 -21.64 -8.05
C ILE A 47 -2.61 -21.38 -8.72
N ALA A 48 -3.15 -20.17 -8.59
CA ALA A 48 -4.55 -19.90 -8.87
C ALA A 48 -4.79 -19.04 -10.13
N ALA A 49 -3.77 -18.37 -10.69
CA ALA A 49 -3.96 -17.55 -11.88
C ALA A 49 -4.08 -18.43 -13.14
N PRO A 50 -5.10 -18.23 -13.99
CA PRO A 50 -5.22 -18.95 -15.24
C PRO A 50 -4.04 -18.59 -16.15
N LYS A 51 -3.36 -19.62 -16.69
CA LYS A 51 -2.31 -19.41 -17.68
C LYS A 51 -2.94 -18.69 -18.89
N LYS A 52 -2.54 -17.44 -19.18
CA LYS A 52 -2.91 -16.77 -20.43
C LYS A 52 -2.44 -17.67 -21.57
N LYS A 53 -3.38 -18.30 -22.30
CA LYS A 53 -3.05 -19.03 -23.52
C LYS A 53 -2.39 -18.02 -24.45
N LYS A 54 -1.12 -18.26 -24.83
CA LYS A 54 -0.48 -17.48 -25.89
C LYS A 54 -1.40 -17.61 -27.11
N ALA A 55 -2.02 -16.51 -27.53
CA ALA A 55 -2.64 -16.45 -28.83
C ALA A 55 -1.49 -16.60 -29.83
N SER A 56 -1.29 -17.83 -30.30
CA SER A 56 -0.44 -18.11 -31.44
C SER A 56 -1.08 -17.41 -32.63
N ALA A 57 -0.53 -16.25 -33.00
CA ALA A 57 -0.82 -15.62 -34.27
C ALA A 57 -0.23 -16.52 -35.37
N ASN A 58 -1.02 -17.50 -35.81
CA ASN A 58 -0.88 -18.20 -37.08
C ASN A 58 -2.17 -18.98 -37.33
N GLY A 59 -2.99 -18.52 -38.27
CA GLY A 59 -4.24 -19.19 -38.59
C GLY A 59 -5.12 -18.35 -39.51
N HIS A 60 -5.02 -18.67 -40.79
CA HIS A 60 -5.86 -18.24 -41.90
C HIS A 60 -7.36 -18.23 -41.53
N ALA A 61 -8.07 -17.16 -41.89
CA ALA A 61 -9.52 -17.06 -41.72
C ALA A 61 -10.20 -18.14 -42.56
N SER A 62 -10.88 -19.08 -41.90
CA SER A 62 -11.89 -19.93 -42.52
C SER A 62 -13.19 -19.78 -41.76
N ASN A 63 -14.23 -19.56 -42.55
CA ASN A 63 -15.61 -19.27 -42.21
C ASN A 63 -16.31 -20.52 -41.65
N GLY A 64 -17.04 -20.39 -40.54
CA GLY A 64 -17.73 -21.52 -39.91
C GLY A 64 -18.85 -21.05 -38.99
N ASN A 65 -20.07 -21.43 -39.36
CA ASN A 65 -21.35 -20.93 -38.88
C ASN A 65 -21.62 -21.07 -37.37
N ALA A 66 -22.41 -20.11 -36.88
CA ALA A 66 -23.00 -20.07 -35.56
C ALA A 66 -23.84 -21.32 -35.24
N VAL A 67 -23.53 -21.99 -34.13
CA VAL A 67 -24.39 -23.00 -33.51
C VAL A 67 -24.52 -22.73 -32.01
N ASN A 68 -25.77 -22.50 -31.62
CA ASN A 68 -26.42 -22.62 -30.31
C ASN A 68 -25.57 -22.53 -29.03
N LYS A 69 -25.63 -21.37 -28.39
CA LYS A 69 -25.24 -21.16 -26.99
C LYS A 69 -26.47 -20.98 -26.10
N LYS A 70 -27.35 -21.98 -26.06
CA LYS A 70 -28.42 -22.10 -25.06
C LYS A 70 -28.38 -23.52 -24.51
N GLN A 71 -28.21 -23.61 -23.18
CA GLN A 71 -28.20 -24.82 -22.36
C GLN A 71 -27.02 -25.78 -22.56
N VAL A 72 -25.96 -25.63 -21.76
CA VAL A 72 -25.44 -26.66 -20.83
C VAL A 72 -24.47 -25.95 -19.88
N ALA A 73 -24.91 -25.74 -18.64
CA ALA A 73 -24.11 -25.72 -17.41
C ALA A 73 -24.90 -25.02 -16.28
N LYS A 74 -26.09 -25.54 -15.99
CA LYS A 74 -26.65 -25.46 -14.65
C LYS A 74 -25.91 -26.50 -13.81
N ALA A 75 -24.76 -26.11 -13.28
CA ALA A 75 -24.12 -26.78 -12.14
C ALA A 75 -24.19 -25.79 -10.97
N SER A 76 -25.27 -25.92 -10.22
CA SER A 76 -25.41 -25.30 -8.91
C SER A 76 -24.49 -26.05 -7.94
N SER A 77 -23.64 -25.34 -7.20
CA SER A 77 -23.65 -25.42 -5.73
C SER A 77 -22.57 -24.52 -5.08
N SER A 78 -23.06 -23.59 -4.25
CA SER A 78 -22.41 -23.09 -3.01
C SER A 78 -21.44 -21.87 -2.98
N SER A 79 -21.57 -20.82 -3.82
CA SER A 79 -20.76 -19.59 -3.60
C SER A 79 -21.46 -18.24 -3.76
N SER A 80 -22.77 -18.20 -4.04
CA SER A 80 -23.48 -16.94 -4.32
C SER A 80 -23.49 -15.96 -3.12
N SER A 81 -23.60 -16.41 -1.87
CA SER A 81 -23.62 -15.49 -0.71
C SER A 81 -22.22 -14.97 -0.33
N SER A 82 -21.18 -15.75 -0.58
CA SER A 82 -19.79 -15.35 -0.29
C SER A 82 -19.31 -14.27 -1.27
N PHE A 83 -19.71 -14.35 -2.53
CA PHE A 83 -19.36 -13.33 -3.53
C PHE A 83 -20.03 -11.98 -3.30
N ASP A 84 -21.22 -11.95 -2.70
CA ASP A 84 -21.91 -10.69 -2.38
C ASP A 84 -21.37 -10.07 -1.08
N SER A 85 -21.03 -10.88 -0.09
CA SER A 85 -20.40 -10.42 1.16
C SER A 85 -19.04 -9.77 0.92
N ILE A 86 -18.21 -10.34 0.03
CA ILE A 86 -16.90 -9.76 -0.33
C ILE A 86 -17.06 -8.41 -1.04
N LYS A 87 -18.09 -8.24 -1.88
CA LYS A 87 -18.35 -6.94 -2.54
C LYS A 87 -18.74 -5.87 -1.54
N ILE A 88 -19.62 -6.20 -0.59
CA ILE A 88 -20.03 -5.27 0.47
C ILE A 88 -18.81 -4.88 1.32
N LEU A 89 -17.99 -5.86 1.69
CA LEU A 89 -16.75 -5.62 2.44
C LEU A 89 -15.79 -4.70 1.66
N MET A 90 -15.59 -4.92 0.36
CA MET A 90 -14.76 -4.04 -0.48
C MET A 90 -15.31 -2.61 -0.55
N VAL A 91 -16.62 -2.45 -0.69
CA VAL A 91 -17.25 -1.11 -0.72
C VAL A 91 -17.04 -0.41 0.61
N ALA A 92 -17.30 -1.09 1.73
CA ALA A 92 -17.08 -0.56 3.07
C ALA A 92 -15.60 -0.19 3.30
N TYR A 93 -14.69 -1.07 2.90
CA TYR A 93 -13.24 -0.84 2.96
C TYR A 93 -12.82 0.38 2.12
N ASN A 94 -13.26 0.49 0.86
CA ASN A 94 -12.90 1.62 -0.01
C ASN A 94 -13.44 2.93 0.56
N ILE A 95 -14.67 2.95 1.09
CA ILE A 95 -15.24 4.11 1.77
C ILE A 95 -14.41 4.48 3.01
N ALA A 96 -14.05 3.51 3.84
CA ALA A 96 -13.20 3.74 5.01
C ALA A 96 -11.84 4.32 4.61
N MET A 97 -11.22 3.81 3.55
CA MET A 97 -9.95 4.31 3.03
C MET A 97 -10.04 5.74 2.47
N VAL A 98 -11.17 6.10 1.84
CA VAL A 98 -11.43 7.48 1.40
C VAL A 98 -11.49 8.42 2.62
N PHE A 99 -12.25 8.06 3.66
CA PHE A 99 -12.30 8.87 4.88
C PHE A 99 -10.96 8.96 5.60
N TYR A 100 -10.23 7.85 5.67
CA TYR A 100 -8.89 7.82 6.24
C TYR A 100 -7.92 8.74 5.49
N SER A 101 -7.94 8.69 4.16
CA SER A 101 -7.10 9.55 3.32
C SER A 101 -7.48 11.02 3.44
N ALA A 102 -8.78 11.34 3.47
CA ALA A 102 -9.26 12.70 3.67
C ALA A 102 -8.83 13.25 5.03
N PHE A 103 -8.94 12.44 6.09
CA PHE A 103 -8.47 12.79 7.43
C PHE A 103 -6.97 13.11 7.44
N MET A 104 -6.13 12.27 6.82
CA MET A 104 -4.69 12.54 6.74
C MET A 104 -4.38 13.82 5.97
N VAL A 105 -5.06 14.07 4.86
CA VAL A 105 -4.88 15.31 4.09
C VAL A 105 -5.24 16.54 4.93
N ILE A 106 -6.33 16.49 5.69
CA ILE A 106 -6.74 17.59 6.58
C ILE A 106 -5.68 17.83 7.66
N GLU A 107 -5.18 16.77 8.31
CA GLU A 107 -4.13 16.86 9.33
C GLU A 107 -2.84 17.46 8.77
N VAL A 108 -2.39 17.02 7.58
CA VAL A 108 -1.19 17.58 6.93
C VAL A 108 -1.40 19.04 6.56
N LEU A 109 -2.54 19.42 5.98
CA LEU A 109 -2.82 20.81 5.64
C LEU A 109 -2.88 21.72 6.86
N ASP A 110 -3.43 21.23 7.97
CA ASP A 110 -3.45 21.97 9.24
C ASP A 110 -2.04 22.16 9.79
N LEU A 111 -1.22 21.11 9.77
CA LEU A 111 0.20 21.17 10.16
C LEU A 111 1.01 22.15 9.30
N LEU A 112 0.81 22.14 7.97
CA LEU A 112 1.47 23.08 7.06
C LEU A 112 1.07 24.54 7.37
N ARG A 113 -0.20 24.78 7.69
CA ARG A 113 -0.65 26.13 8.11
C ARG A 113 -0.05 26.56 9.45
N LEU A 114 -0.01 25.66 10.43
CA LEU A 114 0.50 25.95 11.77
C LEU A 114 2.01 26.23 11.77
N THR A 115 2.76 25.51 10.95
CA THR A 115 4.22 25.67 10.85
C THR A 115 4.66 26.71 9.82
N GLY A 116 3.77 27.14 8.92
CA GLY A 116 4.11 28.02 7.81
C GLY A 116 5.04 27.37 6.78
N TYR A 117 5.09 26.02 6.73
CA TYR A 117 5.93 25.29 5.79
C TYR A 117 5.47 25.57 4.35
N GLY A 118 6.39 26.09 3.53
CA GLY A 118 6.17 26.33 2.11
C GLY A 118 6.56 25.13 1.23
N LEU A 119 6.53 25.32 -0.09
CA LEU A 119 7.00 24.30 -1.07
C LEU A 119 8.54 24.22 -1.19
N GLY A 120 9.27 24.95 -0.33
CA GLY A 120 10.73 25.00 -0.33
C GLY A 120 11.37 23.87 0.50
N CYS A 121 12.70 23.92 0.61
CA CYS A 121 13.41 23.07 1.57
C CYS A 121 13.12 23.60 2.98
N VAL A 122 12.47 22.79 3.80
CA VAL A 122 12.17 23.12 5.19
C VAL A 122 12.75 22.03 6.08
N GLU A 123 13.57 22.47 7.03
CA GLU A 123 14.14 21.59 8.03
C GLU A 123 13.14 21.32 9.14
N PHE A 124 13.12 20.07 9.60
CA PHE A 124 12.24 19.63 10.67
C PHE A 124 12.78 20.15 12.01
N ASP A 125 11.95 20.81 12.83
CA ASP A 125 12.39 21.28 14.15
C ASP A 125 12.53 20.07 15.09
N PRO A 126 13.71 19.79 15.64
CA PRO A 126 13.93 18.63 16.50
C PRO A 126 13.25 18.75 17.87
N LYS A 127 12.81 19.95 18.27
CA LYS A 127 12.20 20.19 19.58
C LYS A 127 11.01 19.27 19.80
N ASP A 128 10.91 18.82 21.04
CA ASP A 128 9.80 18.00 21.48
C ASP A 128 8.60 18.88 21.88
N ASP A 129 7.89 19.39 20.87
CA ASP A 129 6.70 20.20 21.05
C ASP A 129 5.42 19.48 20.53
N PRO A 130 4.21 19.97 20.89
CA PRO A 130 2.96 19.35 20.45
C PRO A 130 2.77 19.29 18.93
N VAL A 131 3.36 20.22 18.17
CA VAL A 131 3.27 20.28 16.71
C VAL A 131 4.17 19.20 16.09
N GLN A 132 5.41 19.05 16.55
CA GLN A 132 6.33 18.01 16.07
C GLN A 132 5.83 16.60 16.42
N ARG A 133 5.27 16.42 17.62
CA ARG A 133 4.60 15.16 17.99
C ARG A 133 3.41 14.85 17.08
N ARG A 134 2.70 15.87 16.59
CA ARG A 134 1.59 15.70 15.64
C ARG A 134 2.12 15.33 14.24
N PHE A 135 3.24 15.89 13.78
CA PHE A 135 3.90 15.42 12.54
C PHE A 135 4.25 13.93 12.61
N ILE A 136 4.88 13.48 13.69
CA ILE A 136 5.27 12.08 13.87
C ILE A 136 4.03 11.18 13.92
N ARG A 137 2.96 11.61 14.59
CA ARG A 137 1.67 10.91 14.59
C ARG A 137 1.10 10.76 13.19
N VAL A 138 1.05 11.84 12.42
CA VAL A 138 0.52 11.84 11.05
C VAL A 138 1.39 10.97 10.14
N GLY A 139 2.72 11.03 10.29
CA GLY A 139 3.66 10.14 9.64
C GLY A 139 3.35 8.67 9.96
N TYR A 140 3.19 8.34 11.24
CA TYR A 140 2.82 6.98 11.67
C TYR A 140 1.48 6.53 11.08
N LEU A 141 0.46 7.40 11.06
CA LEU A 141 -0.83 7.08 10.44
C LEU A 141 -0.69 6.83 8.94
N PHE A 142 0.17 7.58 8.24
CA PHE A 142 0.48 7.33 6.84
C PHE A 142 1.20 5.99 6.64
N TYR A 143 2.17 5.66 7.50
CA TYR A 143 2.81 4.35 7.50
C TYR A 143 1.82 3.20 7.74
N PHE A 144 0.95 3.35 8.73
CA PHE A 144 -0.08 2.35 9.02
C PHE A 144 -1.05 2.15 7.85
N SER A 145 -1.38 3.23 7.13
CA SER A 145 -2.24 3.17 5.94
C SER A 145 -1.69 2.23 4.87
N LYS A 146 -0.36 2.09 4.76
CA LYS A 146 0.26 1.22 3.76
C LYS A 146 0.04 -0.26 4.02
N PHE A 147 -0.16 -0.65 5.27
CA PHE A 147 -0.57 -2.01 5.59
C PHE A 147 -2.03 -2.26 5.24
N LEU A 148 -2.91 -1.27 5.45
CA LEU A 148 -4.31 -1.36 5.06
C LEU A 148 -4.44 -1.51 3.53
N GLU A 149 -3.64 -0.76 2.77
CA GLU A 149 -3.58 -0.87 1.30
C GLU A 149 -3.15 -2.27 0.81
N LEU A 150 -2.48 -3.10 1.63
CA LEU A 150 -2.17 -4.49 1.25
C LEU A 150 -3.44 -5.34 1.08
N LEU A 151 -4.56 -4.94 1.71
CA LEU A 151 -5.85 -5.62 1.58
C LEU A 151 -6.43 -5.46 0.16
N ASP A 152 -6.04 -4.43 -0.61
CA ASP A 152 -6.43 -4.28 -2.01
C ASP A 152 -6.06 -5.52 -2.81
N THR A 153 -4.81 -5.96 -2.65
CA THR A 153 -4.29 -7.15 -3.33
C THR A 153 -4.99 -8.41 -2.84
N LEU A 154 -5.29 -8.51 -1.53
CA LEU A 154 -6.06 -9.63 -0.99
C LEU A 154 -7.44 -9.72 -1.66
N PHE A 155 -8.15 -8.60 -1.79
CA PHE A 155 -9.45 -8.57 -2.47
C PHE A 155 -9.35 -8.92 -3.96
N PHE A 156 -8.30 -8.50 -4.66
CA PHE A 156 -8.07 -8.89 -6.05
C PHE A 156 -7.85 -10.39 -6.20
N LEU A 157 -7.06 -10.99 -5.31
CA LEU A 157 -6.79 -12.43 -5.31
C LEU A 157 -8.05 -13.24 -4.98
N LEU A 158 -8.80 -12.85 -3.95
CA LEU A 158 -10.05 -13.53 -3.55
C LEU A 158 -11.13 -13.46 -4.63
N ARG A 159 -11.17 -12.37 -5.41
CA ARG A 159 -12.12 -12.20 -6.53
C ARG A 159 -11.65 -12.88 -7.81
N GLY A 160 -10.44 -13.44 -7.84
CA GLY A 160 -9.82 -13.98 -9.06
C GLY A 160 -9.55 -12.92 -10.13
N LYS A 161 -9.38 -11.65 -9.74
CA LYS A 161 -9.09 -10.52 -10.64
C LYS A 161 -7.58 -10.32 -10.82
N TYR A 162 -6.91 -11.37 -11.27
CA TYR A 162 -5.44 -11.41 -11.39
C TYR A 162 -4.85 -10.38 -12.35
N ASP A 163 -5.61 -9.89 -13.34
CA ASP A 163 -5.15 -8.84 -14.26
C ASP A 163 -4.85 -7.50 -13.55
N GLN A 164 -5.39 -7.28 -12.35
CA GLN A 164 -5.12 -6.08 -11.54
C GLN A 164 -3.83 -6.21 -10.71
N VAL A 165 -3.38 -7.44 -10.45
CA VAL A 165 -2.15 -7.73 -9.69
C VAL A 165 -0.95 -7.66 -10.64
N THR A 166 -0.57 -6.43 -10.98
CA THR A 166 0.59 -6.16 -11.86
C THR A 166 1.90 -6.16 -11.08
N PHE A 167 3.03 -6.24 -11.79
CA PHE A 167 4.36 -6.08 -11.17
C PHE A 167 4.46 -4.76 -10.41
N LEU A 168 4.03 -3.66 -11.03
CA LEU A 168 4.07 -2.33 -10.42
C LEU A 168 3.23 -2.28 -9.14
N HIS A 169 2.04 -2.85 -9.15
CA HIS A 169 1.17 -2.94 -7.98
C HIS A 169 1.87 -3.66 -6.82
N VAL A 170 2.39 -4.86 -7.06
CA VAL A 170 3.03 -5.66 -6.00
C VAL A 170 4.33 -5.01 -5.50
N PHE A 171 5.14 -4.46 -6.40
CA PHE A 171 6.36 -3.74 -6.04
C PHE A 171 6.04 -2.52 -5.18
N HIS A 172 5.08 -1.68 -5.62
CA HIS A 172 4.65 -0.50 -4.89
C HIS A 172 4.17 -0.87 -3.48
N HIS A 173 3.19 -1.75 -3.36
CA HIS A 173 2.62 -2.12 -2.05
C HIS A 173 3.62 -2.88 -1.16
N GLY A 174 4.54 -3.66 -1.74
CA GLY A 174 5.58 -4.35 -0.97
C GLY A 174 6.68 -3.42 -0.45
N ALA A 175 7.08 -2.42 -1.24
CA ALA A 175 8.21 -1.53 -0.95
C ALA A 175 7.82 -0.29 -0.13
N MET A 176 6.56 0.15 -0.19
CA MET A 176 6.09 1.37 0.50
C MET A 176 6.17 1.31 2.04
N PRO A 177 5.71 0.24 2.74
CA PRO A 177 5.82 0.21 4.20
C PRO A 177 7.29 0.26 4.70
N PRO A 178 8.24 -0.52 4.14
CA PRO A 178 9.64 -0.43 4.51
C PRO A 178 10.25 0.94 4.24
N SER A 179 9.95 1.59 3.10
CA SER A 179 10.53 2.89 2.76
C SER A 179 10.06 3.99 3.70
N ILE A 180 8.77 4.00 4.05
CA ILE A 180 8.20 5.00 4.97
C ILE A 180 8.69 4.78 6.41
N TRP A 181 8.93 3.53 6.83
CA TRP A 181 9.49 3.24 8.14
C TRP A 181 10.80 3.99 8.39
N TRP A 182 11.73 3.94 7.42
CA TRP A 182 12.98 4.70 7.50
C TRP A 182 12.74 6.20 7.53
N GLY A 183 11.78 6.70 6.75
CA GLY A 183 11.37 8.10 6.76
C GLY A 183 10.92 8.57 8.14
N ILE A 184 10.00 7.87 8.80
CA ILE A 184 9.47 8.31 10.10
C ILE A 184 10.50 8.09 11.22
N LYS A 185 11.32 7.05 11.11
CA LYS A 185 12.31 6.71 12.14
C LYS A 185 13.49 7.68 12.17
N TYR A 186 13.90 8.21 11.02
CA TYR A 186 15.12 9.03 10.91
C TYR A 186 14.91 10.42 10.33
N ALA A 187 13.91 10.69 9.49
CA ALA A 187 13.69 12.03 8.94
C ALA A 187 13.28 13.12 9.96
N PRO A 188 12.65 12.83 11.12
CA PRO A 188 12.42 13.84 12.14
C PRO A 188 13.64 14.08 13.08
N GLY A 189 14.81 13.51 12.77
CA GLY A 189 16.06 13.74 13.50
C GLY A 189 16.87 14.91 12.94
N GLU A 190 17.65 15.57 13.82
CA GLU A 190 18.56 16.70 13.51
C GLU A 190 19.54 16.35 12.38
N PHE A 191 19.75 17.28 11.44
CA PHE A 191 20.80 17.22 10.40
C PHE A 191 22.01 18.10 10.73
#